data_AF-A0A068VA71-F1
#
_entry.id   AF-A0A068VA71-F1
#
_cell.length_a   1.000
_cell.length_b   1.000
_cell.length_c   1.000
_cell.angle_alpha   90.00
_cell.angle_beta   90.00
_cell.angle_gamma   90.00
#
_symmetry.space_group_name_H-M   'P 1'
#
loop_
_entity.id
_entity.type
_entity.pdbx_description
1 polymer ?
#
loop_
_entity_poly.entity_id
_entity_poly.type
_entity_poly.pdbx_seq_one_letter_code
_entity_poly.pdbx_strand_id
1 'polypeptide(L)'
;MVVPSNDFSATSTIERYQKSIKNRPTSKQMDLERLQHFEEEVAIQRKKIELLEETTRKLLGDGLDSSSIDELQQVERQLERSLSIIRSRKILLFCERINQLKEEGKILRKKNAELREKYEERQLELSIGQQFSSLEQVKEVETQLFIGLPNR
;
A
#
# COMPACT_ATOMS: atom_id res chain seq x y z
N MET A 1 -21.84 70.01 -56.06
CA MET A 1 -21.46 68.69 -55.51
C MET A 1 -21.44 68.84 -53.99
N VAL A 2 -22.48 68.35 -53.31
CA VAL A 2 -22.49 68.29 -51.84
C VAL A 2 -22.29 66.82 -51.50
N VAL A 3 -21.13 66.50 -50.95
CA VAL A 3 -20.79 65.16 -50.47
C VAL A 3 -21.74 64.86 -49.30
N PRO A 4 -22.47 63.73 -49.26
CA PRO A 4 -23.32 63.43 -48.12
C PRO A 4 -22.43 63.10 -46.92
N SER A 5 -22.50 63.94 -45.89
CA SER A 5 -21.84 63.69 -44.61
C SER A 5 -22.37 62.41 -43.98
N ASN A 6 -21.45 61.52 -43.63
CA ASN A 6 -21.69 60.17 -43.11
C ASN A 6 -22.14 60.15 -41.63
N ASP A 7 -22.89 61.16 -41.20
CA ASP A 7 -23.13 61.47 -39.77
C ASP A 7 -24.05 60.45 -39.08
N PHE A 8 -24.84 59.69 -39.85
CA PHE A 8 -25.72 58.64 -39.32
C PHE A 8 -24.93 57.40 -38.85
N SER A 9 -23.77 57.12 -39.43
CA SER A 9 -22.96 55.94 -39.11
C SER A 9 -22.18 56.12 -37.80
N ALA A 10 -21.64 57.32 -37.55
CA ALA A 10 -20.89 57.62 -36.34
C ALA A 10 -21.80 57.75 -35.11
N THR A 11 -22.92 58.47 -35.24
CA THR A 11 -23.88 58.69 -34.14
C THR A 11 -24.55 57.39 -33.69
N SER A 12 -25.06 56.58 -34.62
CA SER A 12 -25.62 55.26 -34.29
C SER A 12 -24.60 54.31 -33.67
N THR A 13 -23.34 54.38 -34.11
CA THR A 13 -22.24 53.63 -33.52
C THR A 13 -21.97 54.10 -32.08
N ILE A 14 -21.93 55.41 -31.83
CA ILE A 14 -21.72 56.00 -30.49
C ILE A 14 -22.87 55.62 -29.54
N GLU A 15 -24.13 55.74 -29.97
CA GLU A 15 -25.30 55.38 -29.15
C GLU A 15 -25.30 53.89 -28.80
N ARG A 16 -24.95 53.02 -29.76
CA ARG A 16 -24.79 51.58 -29.51
C ARG A 16 -23.71 51.31 -28.47
N TYR A 17 -22.56 52.00 -28.54
CA TYR A 17 -21.50 51.86 -27.54
C TYR A 17 -21.93 52.40 -26.17
N GLN A 18 -22.60 53.54 -26.08
CA GLN A 18 -23.13 54.10 -24.83
C GLN A 18 -24.16 53.17 -24.19
N LYS A 19 -25.09 52.63 -24.98
CA LYS A 19 -26.07 51.64 -24.53
C LYS A 19 -25.40 50.35 -24.06
N SER A 20 -24.35 49.91 -24.75
CA SER A 20 -23.57 48.72 -24.35
C SER A 20 -22.78 48.94 -23.05
N ILE A 21 -22.29 50.16 -22.79
CA ILE A 21 -21.63 50.52 -21.54
C ILE A 21 -22.66 50.61 -20.40
N LYS A 22 -23.85 51.17 -20.65
CA LYS A 22 -24.94 51.28 -19.66
C LYS A 22 -25.57 49.92 -19.32
N ASN A 23 -25.60 49.00 -20.27
CA ASN A 23 -26.09 47.62 -20.10
C ASN A 23 -25.02 46.67 -19.56
N ARG A 24 -23.78 47.13 -19.34
CA ARG A 24 -22.75 46.30 -18.71
C ARG A 24 -23.13 46.11 -17.24
N PRO A 25 -23.20 44.86 -16.74
CA PRO A 25 -23.47 44.64 -15.33
C PRO A 25 -22.42 45.38 -14.50
N THR A 26 -22.89 46.08 -13.47
CA THR A 26 -21.99 46.77 -12.54
C THR A 26 -21.15 45.74 -11.79
N SER A 27 -19.98 46.12 -11.27
CA SER A 27 -19.13 45.21 -10.46
C SER A 27 -19.94 44.50 -9.38
N LYS A 28 -20.82 45.23 -8.69
CA LYS A 28 -21.70 44.70 -7.65
C LYS A 28 -22.68 43.64 -8.14
N GLN A 29 -23.18 43.77 -9.38
CA GLN A 29 -24.08 42.80 -9.97
C GLN A 29 -23.33 41.51 -10.36
N MET A 30 -22.13 41.64 -10.92
CA MET A 30 -21.27 40.47 -11.18
C MET A 30 -20.84 39.78 -9.88
N ASP A 31 -20.55 40.54 -8.82
CA ASP A 31 -20.19 40.00 -7.51
C ASP A 31 -21.39 39.26 -6.87
N LEU A 32 -22.61 39.77 -7.02
CA LEU A 32 -23.83 39.12 -6.55
C LEU A 32 -24.12 37.83 -7.34
N GLU A 33 -24.00 37.85 -8.66
CA GLU A 33 -24.17 36.66 -9.51
C GLU A 33 -23.13 35.58 -9.18
N ARG A 34 -21.87 35.98 -8.91
CA ARG A 34 -20.82 35.07 -8.45
C ARG A 34 -21.13 34.47 -7.08
N LEU A 35 -21.64 35.28 -6.15
CA LEU A 35 -22.02 34.79 -4.83
C LEU A 35 -23.18 33.79 -4.93
N GLN A 36 -24.20 34.08 -5.75
CA GLN A 36 -25.31 33.17 -6.00
C GLN A 36 -24.85 31.84 -6.61
N HIS A 37 -23.98 31.90 -7.62
CA HIS A 37 -23.39 30.70 -8.20
C HIS A 37 -22.62 29.88 -7.16
N PHE A 38 -21.82 30.56 -6.32
CA PHE A 38 -21.07 29.89 -5.26
C PHE A 38 -22.01 29.25 -4.21
N GLU A 39 -23.09 29.93 -3.82
CA GLU A 39 -24.12 29.37 -2.93
C GLU A 39 -24.80 28.13 -3.54
N GLU A 40 -25.09 28.15 -4.84
CA GLU A 40 -25.62 27.00 -5.57
C GLU A 40 -24.62 25.83 -5.58
N GLU A 41 -23.35 26.09 -5.86
CA GLU A 41 -22.30 25.06 -5.83
C GLU A 41 -22.16 24.44 -4.43
N VAL A 42 -22.18 25.28 -3.38
CA VAL A 42 -22.15 24.81 -1.98
C VAL A 42 -23.38 23.96 -1.67
N ALA A 43 -24.56 24.34 -2.13
CA ALA A 43 -25.79 23.58 -1.93
C ALA A 43 -25.73 22.21 -2.63
N ILE A 44 -25.19 22.16 -3.86
CA ILE A 44 -24.98 20.90 -4.59
C ILE A 44 -23.99 20.00 -3.86
N GLN A 45 -22.87 20.55 -3.39
CA GLN A 45 -21.87 19.79 -2.64
C GLN A 45 -22.45 19.23 -1.34
N ARG A 46 -23.22 20.03 -0.60
CA ARG A 46 -23.91 19.59 0.62
C ARG A 46 -24.83 18.40 0.35
N LYS A 47 -25.69 18.48 -0.67
CA LYS A 47 -26.57 17.36 -1.05
C LYS A 47 -25.79 16.11 -1.41
N LYS A 48 -24.64 16.25 -2.07
CA LYS A 48 -23.77 15.12 -2.41
C LYS A 48 -23.20 14.46 -1.15
N ILE A 49 -22.78 15.25 -0.17
CA ILE A 49 -22.29 14.75 1.13
C ILE A 49 -23.41 13.99 1.85
N GLU A 50 -24.60 14.58 1.96
CA GLU A 50 -25.76 13.95 2.60
C GLU A 50 -26.10 12.59 1.97
N LEU A 51 -26.08 12.49 0.63
CA LEU A 51 -26.30 11.23 -0.07
C LEU A 51 -25.19 10.20 0.21
N LEU A 52 -23.93 10.63 0.26
CA LEU A 52 -22.80 9.75 0.59
C LEU A 52 -22.88 9.24 2.04
N GLU A 53 -23.29 10.08 2.98
CA GLU A 53 -23.49 9.70 4.37
C GLU A 53 -24.68 8.75 4.54
N GLU A 54 -25.79 9.00 3.84
CA GLU A 54 -26.94 8.11 3.82
C GLU A 54 -26.58 6.74 3.25
N THR A 55 -25.91 6.69 2.11
CA THR A 55 -25.46 5.41 1.52
C THR A 55 -24.49 4.68 2.43
N THR A 56 -23.58 5.39 3.12
CA THR A 56 -22.68 4.79 4.12
C THR A 56 -23.46 4.19 5.28
N ARG A 57 -24.43 4.91 5.84
CA ARG A 57 -25.31 4.39 6.91
C ARG A 57 -26.07 3.14 6.47
N LYS A 58 -26.68 3.16 5.28
CA LYS A 58 -27.38 1.98 4.72
C LYS A 58 -26.44 0.78 4.57
N LEU A 59 -25.20 0.98 4.09
CA LEU A 59 -24.19 -0.08 3.99
C LEU A 59 -23.75 -0.63 5.36
N LEU A 60 -23.83 0.17 6.42
CA LEU A 60 -23.57 -0.24 7.79
C LEU A 60 -24.78 -0.92 8.46
N GLY A 61 -25.94 -0.95 7.79
CA GLY A 61 -27.17 -1.55 8.30
C GLY A 61 -28.11 -0.58 9.01
N ASP A 62 -27.81 0.71 9.02
CA ASP A 62 -28.63 1.72 9.69
C ASP A 62 -29.75 2.24 8.78
N GLY A 63 -30.94 2.50 9.35
CA GLY A 63 -32.06 3.15 8.65
C GLY A 63 -32.70 2.30 7.55
N LEU A 64 -32.54 0.98 7.62
CA LEU A 64 -33.07 0.05 6.62
C LEU A 64 -34.59 -0.16 6.72
N ASP A 65 -35.21 0.13 7.85
CA ASP A 65 -36.65 -0.06 8.09
C ASP A 65 -37.53 0.74 7.10
N SER A 66 -37.03 1.88 6.63
CA SER A 66 -37.69 2.74 5.63
C SER A 66 -37.26 2.48 4.19
N SER A 67 -36.36 1.52 3.96
CA SER A 67 -35.81 1.24 2.64
C SER A 67 -36.75 0.33 1.83
N SER A 68 -36.86 0.59 0.53
CA SER A 68 -37.58 -0.28 -0.39
C SER A 68 -36.84 -1.60 -0.64
N ILE A 69 -37.56 -2.61 -1.16
CA ILE A 69 -36.97 -3.91 -1.50
C ILE A 69 -35.82 -3.75 -2.51
N ASP A 70 -35.98 -2.88 -3.51
CA ASP A 70 -34.96 -2.66 -4.53
C ASP A 70 -33.68 -2.04 -3.94
N GLU A 71 -33.82 -1.08 -3.02
CA GLU A 71 -32.70 -0.48 -2.30
C GLU A 71 -31.99 -1.51 -1.42
N LEU A 72 -32.72 -2.35 -0.69
CA LEU A 72 -32.15 -3.41 0.13
C LEU A 72 -31.34 -4.40 -0.71
N GLN A 73 -31.88 -4.83 -1.85
CA GLN A 73 -31.16 -5.70 -2.77
C GLN A 73 -29.91 -5.02 -3.36
N GLN A 74 -29.94 -3.71 -3.61
CA GLN A 74 -28.77 -2.98 -4.07
C GLN A 74 -27.66 -2.98 -3.00
N VAL A 75 -28.03 -2.70 -1.74
CA VAL A 75 -27.11 -2.75 -0.60
C VAL A 75 -26.51 -4.14 -0.45
N GLU A 76 -27.32 -5.19 -0.49
CA GLU A 76 -26.88 -6.58 -0.40
C GLU A 76 -25.86 -6.92 -1.50
N ARG A 77 -26.19 -6.66 -2.77
CA ARG A 77 -25.29 -6.92 -3.90
C ARG A 77 -23.96 -6.17 -3.79
N GLN A 78 -23.99 -4.94 -3.27
CA GLN A 78 -22.79 -4.13 -3.08
C GLN A 78 -21.90 -4.70 -1.96
N LEU A 79 -22.51 -5.12 -0.84
CA LEU A 79 -21.80 -5.77 0.26
C LEU A 79 -21.21 -7.11 -0.17
N GLU A 80 -21.96 -7.94 -0.90
CA GLU A 80 -21.49 -9.23 -1.39
C GLU A 80 -20.28 -9.09 -2.31
N ARG A 81 -20.36 -8.19 -3.32
CA ARG A 81 -19.23 -7.93 -4.22
C ARG A 81 -17.99 -7.43 -3.47
N SER A 82 -18.16 -6.42 -2.63
CA SER A 82 -17.03 -5.83 -1.90
C SER A 82 -16.37 -6.84 -0.97
N LEU A 83 -17.17 -7.64 -0.27
CA LEU A 83 -16.69 -8.70 0.61
C LEU A 83 -15.95 -9.80 -0.17
N SER A 84 -16.46 -10.19 -1.33
CA SER A 84 -15.80 -11.16 -2.23
C SER A 84 -14.43 -10.67 -2.68
N ILE A 85 -14.33 -9.39 -3.07
CA ILE A 85 -13.05 -8.76 -3.46
C ILE A 85 -12.07 -8.73 -2.27
N ILE A 86 -12.53 -8.29 -1.09
CA ILE A 86 -11.71 -8.23 0.12
C ILE A 86 -11.18 -9.61 0.50
N ARG A 87 -12.03 -10.65 0.48
CA ARG A 87 -11.64 -12.03 0.79
C ARG A 87 -10.61 -12.55 -0.20
N SER A 88 -10.85 -12.36 -1.49
CA SER A 88 -9.93 -12.78 -2.55
C SER A 88 -8.55 -12.14 -2.39
N ARG A 89 -8.51 -10.84 -2.12
CA ARG A 89 -7.25 -10.12 -1.87
C ARG A 89 -6.54 -10.61 -0.59
N LYS A 90 -7.28 -10.83 0.49
CA LYS A 90 -6.71 -11.38 1.74
C LYS A 90 -6.10 -12.76 1.52
N ILE A 91 -6.81 -13.64 0.80
CA ILE A 91 -6.32 -14.98 0.48
C ILE A 91 -5.01 -14.89 -0.32
N LEU A 92 -4.97 -14.06 -1.37
CA LEU A 92 -3.76 -13.89 -2.17
C LEU A 92 -2.56 -13.45 -1.31
N LEU A 93 -2.73 -12.43 -0.48
CA LEU A 93 -1.69 -11.92 0.42
C LEU A 93 -1.23 -12.97 1.45
N PHE A 94 -2.17 -13.73 2.03
CA PHE A 94 -1.80 -14.79 2.97
C PHE A 94 -1.08 -15.94 2.29
N CYS A 95 -1.50 -16.35 1.09
CA CYS A 95 -0.79 -17.36 0.30
C CYS A 95 0.65 -16.92 0.01
N GLU A 96 0.84 -15.67 -0.41
CA GLU A 96 2.17 -15.10 -0.62
C GLU A 96 3.01 -15.14 0.66
N ARG A 97 2.45 -14.67 1.79
CA ARG A 97 3.16 -14.66 3.07
C ARG A 97 3.52 -16.06 3.57
N ILE A 98 2.61 -17.03 3.42
CA ILE A 98 2.85 -18.43 3.77
C ILE A 98 4.00 -18.98 2.94
N ASN A 99 4.05 -18.69 1.63
CA ASN A 99 5.12 -19.16 0.76
C ASN A 99 6.48 -18.56 1.13
N GLN A 100 6.53 -17.26 1.42
CA GLN A 100 7.75 -16.59 1.91
C GLN A 100 8.26 -17.26 3.19
N LEU A 101 7.39 -17.46 4.19
CA LEU A 101 7.76 -18.10 5.46
C LEU A 101 8.19 -19.56 5.29
N LYS A 102 7.56 -20.30 4.38
CA LYS A 102 7.97 -21.68 4.06
C LYS A 102 9.38 -21.71 3.48
N GLU A 103 9.72 -20.77 2.60
CA GLU A 103 11.05 -20.71 1.99
C GLU A 103 12.12 -20.29 3.00
N GLU A 104 11.84 -19.26 3.80
CA GLU A 104 12.71 -18.87 4.92
C GLU A 104 12.95 -20.05 5.88
N GLY A 105 11.88 -20.79 6.22
CA GLY A 105 11.98 -21.99 7.04
C GLY A 105 12.80 -23.13 6.40
N LYS A 106 12.87 -23.23 5.07
CA LYS A 106 13.78 -24.19 4.40
C LYS A 106 15.24 -23.72 4.51
N ILE A 107 15.49 -22.45 4.24
CA ILE A 107 16.83 -21.85 4.30
C ILE A 107 17.42 -22.00 5.70
N LEU A 108 16.64 -21.65 6.73
CA LEU A 108 17.08 -21.77 8.13
C LEU A 108 17.33 -23.22 8.54
N ARG A 109 16.51 -24.18 8.09
CA ARG A 109 16.75 -25.60 8.34
C ARG A 109 18.04 -26.09 7.71
N LYS A 110 18.31 -25.70 6.45
CA LYS A 110 19.56 -26.03 5.76
C LYS A 110 20.77 -25.46 6.50
N LYS A 111 20.73 -24.17 6.85
CA LYS A 111 21.80 -23.51 7.60
C LYS A 111 22.04 -24.14 8.97
N ASN A 112 20.97 -24.51 9.69
CA ASN A 112 21.10 -25.20 10.97
C ASN A 112 21.71 -26.60 10.84
N ALA A 113 21.40 -27.34 9.77
CA ALA A 113 22.03 -28.63 9.51
C ALA A 113 23.54 -28.47 9.25
N GLU A 114 23.93 -27.53 8.39
CA GLU A 114 25.34 -27.22 8.10
C GLU A 114 26.12 -26.78 9.37
N LEU A 115 25.49 -26.00 10.25
CA LEU A 115 26.12 -25.59 11.51
C LEU A 115 26.27 -26.74 12.50
N ARG A 116 25.31 -27.67 12.55
CA ARG A 116 25.41 -28.87 13.39
C ARG A 116 26.53 -29.79 12.93
N GLU A 117 26.63 -30.04 11.63
CA GLU A 117 27.73 -30.83 11.03
C GLU A 117 29.08 -30.22 11.38
N LYS A 118 29.28 -28.91 11.15
CA LYS A 118 30.52 -28.20 11.53
C LYS A 118 30.82 -28.25 13.02
N TYR A 119 29.78 -28.24 13.86
CA TYR A 119 29.96 -28.36 15.31
C TYR A 119 30.44 -29.76 15.67
N GLU A 120 29.81 -30.80 15.11
CA GLU A 120 30.19 -32.20 15.32
C GLU A 120 31.61 -32.49 14.81
N GLU A 121 31.98 -32.00 13.63
CA GLU A 121 33.35 -32.08 13.08
C GLU A 121 34.37 -31.46 14.05
N ARG A 122 34.11 -30.25 14.55
CA ARG A 122 35.01 -29.58 15.50
C ARG A 122 35.12 -30.34 16.83
N GLN A 123 34.03 -30.93 17.32
CA GLN A 123 34.08 -31.74 18.54
C GLN A 123 34.95 -33.00 18.33
N LEU A 124 34.84 -33.64 17.16
CA LEU A 124 35.70 -34.77 16.79
C LEU A 124 37.17 -34.35 16.70
N GLU A 125 37.49 -33.23 16.04
CA GLU A 125 38.87 -32.70 15.96
C GLU A 125 39.47 -32.44 17.35
N LEU A 126 38.71 -31.83 18.26
CA LEU A 126 39.15 -31.56 19.64
C LEU A 126 39.37 -32.86 20.43
N SER A 127 38.49 -33.86 20.26
CA SER A 127 38.64 -35.16 20.90
C SER A 127 39.85 -35.94 20.38
N ILE A 128 40.13 -35.87 19.08
CA ILE A 128 41.32 -36.50 18.49
C ILE A 128 42.59 -35.81 18.99
N GLY A 129 42.62 -34.48 19.02
CA GLY A 129 43.76 -33.71 19.56
C GLY A 129 44.08 -34.05 21.02
N GLN A 130 43.06 -34.23 21.86
CA GLN A 130 43.23 -34.67 23.26
C GLN A 130 43.73 -36.12 23.39
N GLN A 131 43.34 -37.01 22.47
CA GLN A 131 43.84 -38.39 22.46
C GLN A 131 45.32 -38.44 22.03
N PHE A 132 45.73 -37.64 21.03
CA PHE A 132 47.13 -37.53 20.63
C PHE A 132 48.01 -36.94 21.74
N SER A 133 47.55 -35.89 22.43
CA SER A 133 48.31 -35.34 23.57
C SER A 133 48.41 -36.31 24.75
N SER A 134 47.42 -37.18 24.93
CA SER A 134 47.44 -38.23 25.96
C SER A 134 48.36 -39.42 25.59
N LEU A 135 48.50 -39.74 24.29
CA LEU A 135 49.43 -40.76 23.79
C LEU A 135 50.89 -40.29 23.86
N GLU A 136 51.16 -39.01 23.60
CA GLU A 136 52.51 -38.42 23.81
C GLU A 136 52.91 -38.37 25.30
N GLN A 137 51.96 -38.40 26.23
CA GLN A 137 52.22 -38.49 27.66
C GLN A 137 52.49 -39.92 28.17
N VAL A 138 52.46 -40.93 27.30
CA VAL A 138 52.98 -42.27 27.63
C VAL A 138 54.50 -42.17 27.74
N LYS A 139 54.97 -41.91 28.97
CA LYS A 139 56.38 -41.86 29.34
C LYS A 139 57.13 -43.05 28.76
N GLU A 140 58.22 -42.75 28.08
CA GLU A 140 59.28 -43.68 27.71
C GLU A 140 59.68 -44.51 28.94
N VAL A 141 59.30 -45.79 28.96
CA VAL A 141 59.75 -46.72 30.00
C VAL A 141 61.06 -47.29 29.50
N GLU A 142 62.17 -46.95 30.15
CA GLU A 142 63.46 -47.59 29.91
C GLU A 142 63.33 -49.09 30.17
N THR A 143 63.19 -49.88 29.10
CA THR A 143 63.35 -51.33 29.17
C THR A 143 64.83 -51.62 29.10
N GLN A 144 65.37 -52.34 30.09
CA GLN A 144 66.76 -52.82 30.11
C GLN A 144 66.98 -53.97 29.11
N LEU A 145 66.70 -53.73 27.82
CA LEU A 145 66.95 -54.71 26.76
C LEU A 145 68.38 -54.54 26.24
N PHE A 146 69.31 -55.34 26.76
CA PHE A 146 70.67 -55.39 26.27
C PHE A 146 70.77 -56.29 25.02
N ILE A 147 70.90 -55.67 23.85
CA ILE A 147 71.18 -56.37 22.59
C ILE A 147 72.70 -56.36 22.37
N GLY A 148 73.39 -57.31 23.00
CA GLY A 148 74.81 -57.58 22.77
C GLY A 148 75.01 -58.86 21.96
N LEU A 149 76.09 -58.91 21.14
CA LEU A 149 76.48 -60.12 20.42
C LEU A 149 76.80 -61.26 21.41
N PRO A 150 76.36 -62.51 21.13
CA PRO A 150 76.66 -63.63 22.02
C PRO A 150 78.18 -63.86 22.10
N ASN A 151 78.70 -64.00 23.32
CA ASN A 151 80.10 -64.42 23.52
C ASN A 151 80.30 -65.82 22.92
N ARG A 152 81.43 -65.96 22.20
CA ARG A 152 81.83 -67.11 21.37
C ARG A 152 81.76 -68.47 22.06
#